data_AF-A0A1V5QPI5-F1
#
_entry.id   AF-A0A1V5QPI5-F1
#
_cell.length_a   1.000
_cell.length_b   1.000
_cell.length_c   1.000
_cell.angle_alpha   90.00
_cell.angle_beta   90.00
_cell.angle_gamma   90.00
#
_symmetry.space_group_name_H-M   'P 1'
#
loop_
_entity.id
_entity.type
_entity.pdbx_description
1 polymer ?
#
loop_
_entity_poly.entity_id
_entity_poly.type
_entity_poly.pdbx_seq_one_letter_code
_entity_poly.pdbx_strand_id
1 'polypeptide(L)' 'MRSFGNLLIIDHGDAYLSIYGNNETLLKQVGEEVKGGDAIAHVGNSGGNPETGLYFELRHQGQPLDPMKWVSLK' A
#
# COMPACT_ATOMS: atom_id res chain seq x y z
N MET A 1 14.44 -10.77 -9.65
CA MET A 1 13.95 -9.55 -8.98
C MET A 1 12.44 -9.66 -8.91
N ARG A 2 11.84 -9.64 -7.71
CA ARG A 2 10.39 -9.49 -7.58
C ARG A 2 10.10 -8.00 -7.71
N SER A 3 9.32 -7.61 -8.70
CA SER A 3 8.86 -6.23 -8.85
C SER A 3 7.69 -6.02 -7.89
N PHE A 4 7.52 -4.82 -7.32
CA PHE A 4 6.31 -4.51 -6.56
C PHE A 4 5.12 -4.16 -7.49
N GLY A 5 5.33 -4.17 -8.80
CA GLY A 5 4.31 -3.80 -9.78
C GLY A 5 3.89 -2.34 -9.59
N ASN A 6 2.61 -2.06 -9.79
CA ASN A 6 2.07 -0.73 -9.50
C ASN A 6 2.05 -0.52 -7.98
N LEU A 7 2.81 0.47 -7.54
CA LEU A 7 3.04 0.80 -6.14
C LEU A 7 2.35 2.13 -5.79
N LEU A 8 1.63 2.15 -4.68
CA LEU A 8 1.14 3.36 -4.06
C LEU A 8 1.73 3.46 -2.65
N ILE A 9 2.20 4.65 -2.28
CA ILE A 9 2.64 4.96 -0.93
C ILE A 9 1.76 6.09 -0.42
N ILE A 10 1.16 5.90 0.75
CA ILE A 10 0.41 6.94 1.46
C ILE A 10 1.23 7.38 2.66
N ASP A 11 1.46 8.68 2.75
CA ASP A 11 2.04 9.35 3.91
C ASP A 11 0.92 9.78 4.86
N HIS A 12 0.98 9.30 6.10
CA HIS A 12 0.00 9.60 7.14
C HIS A 12 0.46 10.72 8.08
N GLY A 13 1.58 11.37 7.79
CA GLY A 13 2.25 12.30 8.70
C GLY A 13 3.08 11.56 9.75
N ASP A 14 3.85 12.33 10.54
CA ASP A 14 4.69 11.82 11.63
C ASP A 14 5.61 10.65 11.23
N ALA A 15 6.07 10.66 9.96
CA ALA A 15 6.89 9.62 9.35
C ALA A 15 6.24 8.22 9.28
N TYR A 16 4.91 8.13 9.35
CA TYR A 16 4.15 6.91 9.07
C TYR A 16 3.84 6.79 7.59
N LEU A 17 4.24 5.66 6.99
CA LEU A 17 3.97 5.33 5.61
C LEU A 17 3.23 4.00 5.53
N SER A 18 2.21 3.93 4.67
CA SER A 18 1.62 2.66 4.23
C SER A 18 1.89 2.43 2.76
N ILE A 19 2.31 1.23 2.41
CA ILE A 19 2.74 0.84 1.08
C ILE A 19 1.78 -0.24 0.55
N TYR A 20 1.28 -0.03 -0.66
CA TYR A 20 0.37 -0.93 -1.36
C TYR A 20 1.00 -1.33 -2.69
N GLY A 21 1.34 -2.61 -2.85
CA GLY A 21 1.96 -3.16 -4.06
C GLY A 21 1.09 -4.23 -4.74
N ASN A 22 1.56 -4.72 -5.88
CA ASN A 22 0.89 -5.66 -6.78
C ASN A 22 -0.42 -5.13 -7.38
N ASN A 23 -0.68 -3.82 -7.33
CA ASN A 23 -1.95 -3.27 -7.81
C ASN A 23 -2.09 -3.44 -9.33
N GLU A 24 -3.29 -3.74 -9.82
CA GLU A 24 -3.57 -3.72 -11.25
C GLU A 24 -3.68 -2.27 -11.75
N THR A 25 -4.37 -1.41 -11.00
CA THR A 25 -4.59 0.00 -11.35
C THR A 25 -4.50 0.90 -10.12
N LEU A 26 -3.94 2.10 -10.27
CA LEU A 26 -3.93 3.15 -9.25
C LEU A 26 -5.07 4.13 -9.52
N LEU A 27 -5.83 4.47 -8.48
CA LEU A 27 -6.98 5.40 -8.57
C LEU A 27 -6.64 6.81 -8.09
N LYS A 28 -5.45 6.98 -7.50
CA LYS A 28 -4.95 8.22 -6.92
C LYS A 28 -3.67 8.66 -7.59
N GLN A 29 -3.45 9.96 -7.61
CA GLN A 29 -2.21 10.57 -8.13
C GLN A 29 -1.33 11.10 -7.01
N VAL A 30 -0.05 11.30 -7.31
CA VAL A 30 0.90 11.89 -6.36
C VAL A 30 0.41 13.29 -5.96
N GLY A 31 0.37 13.55 -4.65
CA GLY A 31 -0.08 14.82 -4.08
C GLY A 31 -1.59 14.92 -3.86
N GLU A 32 -2.37 13.93 -4.27
CA GLU A 32 -3.80 13.87 -3.96
C GLU A 32 -4.04 13.50 -2.49
N GLU A 33 -4.99 14.19 -1.84
CA GLU A 33 -5.41 13.86 -0.47
C GLU A 33 -6.21 12.55 -0.46
N VAL A 34 -5.95 11.71 0.56
CA VAL A 34 -6.65 10.45 0.77
C VAL A 34 -7.26 10.45 2.17
N LYS A 35 -8.52 10.02 2.26
CA LYS A 35 -9.25 9.88 3.52
C LYS A 35 -9.54 8.42 3.81
N GLY A 36 -9.77 8.11 5.09
CA GLY A 36 -10.19 6.77 5.50
C GLY A 36 -11.47 6.35 4.78
N GLY A 37 -11.41 5.21 4.09
CA GLY A 37 -12.52 4.67 3.28
C GLY A 37 -12.44 4.97 1.78
N ASP A 38 -11.52 5.82 1.34
CA ASP A 38 -11.31 6.09 -0.08
C ASP A 38 -10.78 4.84 -0.81
N ALA A 39 -11.31 4.60 -2.01
CA ALA A 39 -10.70 3.64 -2.93
C ALA A 39 -9.42 4.26 -3.54
N ILE A 40 -8.30 3.57 -3.37
CA ILE A 40 -6.98 4.07 -3.78
C ILE A 40 -6.35 3.27 -4.94
N ALA A 41 -6.73 2.00 -5.09
CA ALA A 41 -6.20 1.10 -6.10
C ALA A 41 -7.11 -0.13 -6.27
N HIS A 42 -6.96 -0.83 -7.40
CA HIS A 42 -7.49 -2.18 -7.60
C HIS A 42 -6.37 -3.19 -7.42
N VAL A 43 -6.60 -4.25 -6.63
CA VAL A 43 -5.62 -5.32 -6.42
C VAL A 43 -5.43 -6.16 -7.68
N GLY A 44 -4.22 -6.66 -7.90
CA GLY A 44 -3.92 -7.57 -9.00
C GLY A 44 -2.68 -8.40 -8.70
N ASN A 45 -1.88 -8.63 -9.74
CA ASN A 45 -0.63 -9.38 -9.66
C ASN A 45 0.51 -8.72 -10.46
N SER A 46 0.45 -7.40 -10.66
CA SER A 46 1.40 -6.65 -11.50
C SER A 46 2.86 -6.75 -11.03
N GLY A 47 3.10 -7.20 -9.78
CA GLY A 47 4.42 -7.53 -9.25
C GLY A 47 5.03 -8.83 -9.78
N GLY A 48 4.30 -9.57 -10.63
CA GLY A 48 4.75 -10.83 -11.21
C GLY A 48 4.51 -12.06 -10.33
N ASN A 49 3.62 -11.94 -9.33
CA ASN A 49 3.16 -13.09 -8.56
C ASN A 49 2.16 -13.92 -9.38
N PRO A 50 2.13 -15.25 -9.24
CA PRO A 50 1.19 -16.10 -9.97
C PRO A 50 -0.26 -15.85 -9.53
N GLU A 51 -0.47 -15.47 -8.28
CA GLU A 51 -1.77 -15.19 -7.70
C GLU A 51 -2.01 -13.68 -7.54
N THR A 52 -3.28 -13.29 -7.58
CA THR A 52 -3.70 -11.93 -7.23
C THR A 52 -3.65 -11.77 -5.73
N GLY A 53 -3.16 -10.62 -5.25
CA GLY A 53 -3.05 -10.37 -3.83
C GLY A 53 -2.38 -9.06 -3.50
N LEU A 54 -2.87 -8.43 -2.42
CA LEU A 54 -2.34 -7.16 -1.95
C LEU A 54 -1.01 -7.38 -1.23
N TYR A 55 0.04 -6.70 -1.69
CA TYR A 55 1.21 -6.47 -0.84
C TYR A 55 0.93 -5.25 0.03
N PHE A 56 0.97 -5.42 1.35
CA PHE A 56 0.76 -4.36 2.31
C PHE A 56 1.91 -4.30 3.32
N GLU A 57 2.47 -3.11 3.52
CA GLU A 57 3.54 -2.85 4.48
C GLU A 57 3.30 -1.51 5.18
N LEU A 58 3.60 -1.46 6.48
CA LEU A 58 3.65 -0.23 7.26
C LEU A 58 5.09 0.09 7.61
N ARG A 59 5.44 1.37 7.55
CA ARG A 59 6.72 1.87 8.04
C ARG A 59 6.51 3.04 8.97
N HIS A 60 7.35 3.14 9.99
CA HIS A 60 7.48 4.33 10.83
C HIS A 60 8.96 4.68 10.95
N GLN A 61 9.31 5.93 10.65
CA GLN A 61 10.71 6.39 10.63
C GLN A 61 11.60 5.51 9.72
N GLY A 62 11.03 5.07 8.59
CA GLY A 62 11.71 4.22 7.61
C GLY A 62 11.87 2.75 8.01
N GLN A 63 11.50 2.35 9.23
CA GLN A 63 11.56 0.96 9.69
C GLN A 63 10.22 0.25 9.47
N PRO A 64 10.21 -0.99 8.97
CA PRO A 64 9.00 -1.78 8.82
C PRO A 64 8.40 -2.09 10.20
N LEU A 65 7.07 -1.94 10.30
CA LEU A 65 6.28 -2.31 11.46
C LEU A 65 5.40 -3.52 11.13
N ASP A 66 5.08 -4.32 12.16
CA ASP A 66 4.08 -5.37 12.05
C ASP A 66 2.69 -4.74 11.82
N PRO A 67 2.07 -4.93 10.64
CA PRO A 67 0.81 -4.29 10.34
C PRO A 67 -0.33 -4.74 11.24
N MET A 68 -0.26 -5.97 11.76
CA MET A 68 -1.31 -6.55 12.61
C MET A 68 -1.40 -5.87 13.98
N LYS A 69 -0.36 -5.14 14.39
CA LYS A 69 -0.35 -4.36 15.64
C LYS A 69 -0.96 -2.98 15.47
N TRP A 70 -1.15 -2.53 14.24
CA TRP A 70 -1.60 -1.18 13.91
C TRP A 70 -3.00 -1.18 13.30
N VAL A 71 -3.28 -2.15 12.44
CA VAL A 71 -4.58 -2.32 11.81
C VAL A 71 -5.49 -3.09 12.76
N SER A 72 -6.61 -2.47 13.14
CA SER A 72 -7.72 -3.21 13.73
C SER A 72 -8.48 -3.90 12.61
N LEU A 73 -8.47 -5.23 12.59
CA LEU A 73 -9.45 -5.98 11.81
C LEU A 73 -10.82 -5.73 12.45
N LYS A 74 -11.77 -5.22 11.68
CA LYS A 74 -13.18 -5.14 12.06
C LYS A 74 -13.95 -6.22 11.35
#